data_AF-A0A7V6GUK3-F1
#
_entry.id   AF-A0A7V6GUK3-F1
#
_cell.length_a   1.000
_cell.length_b   1.000
_cell.length_c   1.000
_cell.angle_alpha   90.00
_cell.angle_beta   90.00
_cell.angle_gamma   90.00
#
_symmetry.space_group_name_H-M   'P 1'
#
loop_
_entity.id
_entity.type
_entity.pdbx_description
1 polymer ?
#
loop_
_entity_poly.entity_id
_entity_poly.type
_entity_poly.pdbx_seq_one_letter_code
_entity_poly.pdbx_strand_id
1 'polypeptide(L)'
;MLLKKWWFYVIIAVVVILIAVPLITIINLNNSVYDLSFNYVKPDDLLTEIAKKHIYYDAESKILEVELNQDLINSILKDQMAELDLGLPPKLTIQEAAFNTSDQRLYVNAKYGSISLPISALVNIKPDDTGITISADSFNLGKKKAPGYVTNMIPKDQLTFVVNYADLGVPQVFTVKDIKYSTGNINVFVELKVDEIKKLAKDYRNELESSINTFKASQSYAVKTFIDKLLAEGVLSDANVDKYVEQILNNEELVNSAVLFALAPDLDKYSKGFENISAAIMDWAAPIQTVSFEGSIEEIADSIIYNEELHDMLSWFIPIATLSEYVDTADMYYTVYKEAQGSLNTLGMALEKGDIEMAIRQLVADRDLYKALTTVMPRESVDYYLGSIQSYYNLYADITKSLTDALNSIPDDEITKYVQQAVEYAYMVDNGKSELLNIITGIDTRVVKEIVEYCNDDDGVIKAYIDTIHPDYYGQFMLYVENIDTLKQQLIASIKSADIDAVKEGAEIIKDVNSDLIGILNLLRAQKYEAAGDAMGKISFDKAEAFINEQASKF
;
A
#
# COMPACT_ATOMS: atom_id res chain seq x y z
N MET A 1 -27.34 58.61 22.16
CA MET A 1 -28.24 59.56 22.88
C MET A 1 -28.50 58.97 24.26
N LEU A 2 -28.35 59.77 25.33
CA LEU A 2 -28.68 59.45 26.75
C LEU A 2 -27.73 58.53 27.56
N LEU A 3 -26.51 58.98 27.83
CA LEU A 3 -25.84 58.69 29.11
C LEU A 3 -25.76 60.01 29.89
N LYS A 4 -26.91 60.49 30.40
CA LYS A 4 -26.90 61.52 31.45
C LYS A 4 -26.41 60.83 32.72
N LYS A 5 -25.13 61.04 33.03
CA LYS A 5 -24.36 60.23 33.99
C LYS A 5 -24.75 60.56 35.43
N TRP A 6 -24.98 59.54 36.23
CA TRP A 6 -25.55 59.57 37.59
C TRP A 6 -24.88 60.54 38.59
N TRP A 7 -23.57 60.74 38.49
CA TRP A 7 -22.80 61.66 39.34
C TRP A 7 -23.15 63.14 39.11
N PHE A 8 -23.77 63.48 37.96
CA PHE A 8 -24.32 64.80 37.68
C PHE A 8 -25.37 65.24 38.72
N TYR A 9 -26.18 64.30 39.20
CA TYR A 9 -27.22 64.58 40.19
C TYR A 9 -26.67 64.73 41.61
N VAL A 10 -25.49 64.14 41.91
CA VAL A 10 -24.75 64.41 43.16
C VAL A 10 -24.34 65.89 43.20
N ILE A 11 -24.04 66.49 42.05
CA ILE A 11 -23.70 67.91 41.94
C ILE A 11 -24.94 68.81 42.10
N ILE A 12 -26.10 68.40 41.61
CA ILE A 12 -27.37 69.09 41.90
C ILE A 12 -27.68 69.02 43.40
N ALA A 13 -27.42 67.88 44.04
CA ALA A 13 -27.51 67.75 45.49
C ALA A 13 -26.60 68.77 46.22
N VAL A 14 -25.37 68.99 45.73
CA VAL A 14 -24.47 70.05 46.23
C VAL A 14 -25.11 71.45 46.17
N VAL A 15 -25.80 71.78 45.08
CA VAL A 15 -26.52 73.07 44.92
C VAL A 15 -27.65 73.22 45.95
N VAL A 16 -28.41 72.14 46.20
CA VAL A 16 -29.52 72.15 47.16
C VAL A 16 -28.99 72.25 48.60
N ILE A 17 -27.90 71.56 48.90
CA ILE A 17 -27.22 71.61 50.20
C ILE A 17 -26.80 73.05 50.53
N LEU A 18 -26.29 73.80 49.56
CA LEU A 18 -25.88 75.20 49.71
C LEU A 18 -27.00 76.15 50.15
N ILE A 19 -28.22 75.93 49.67
CA ILE A 19 -29.38 76.78 50.00
C ILE A 19 -29.86 76.52 51.43
N ALA A 20 -29.67 75.29 51.93
CA ALA A 20 -30.23 74.84 53.20
C ALA A 20 -29.28 75.01 54.40
N VAL A 21 -27.96 75.09 54.20
CA VAL A 21 -26.98 75.08 55.30
C VAL A 21 -26.81 76.47 55.94
N PRO A 22 -26.98 76.60 57.28
CA PRO A 22 -26.76 77.87 57.99
C PRO A 22 -25.33 78.41 57.80
N LEU A 23 -25.20 79.73 57.61
CA LEU A 23 -23.94 80.46 57.40
C LEU A 23 -22.80 80.08 58.39
N ILE A 24 -23.12 79.75 59.64
CA ILE A 24 -22.15 79.34 60.67
C ILE A 24 -21.48 78.00 60.33
N THR A 25 -22.23 77.05 59.77
CA THR A 25 -21.71 75.76 59.32
C THR A 25 -20.82 75.95 58.08
N ILE A 26 -21.18 76.90 57.21
CA ILE A 26 -20.43 77.26 56.01
C ILE A 26 -19.04 77.85 56.36
N ILE A 27 -18.97 78.72 57.38
CA ILE A 27 -17.70 79.34 57.82
C ILE A 27 -16.73 78.28 58.37
N ASN A 28 -17.22 77.26 59.09
CA ASN A 28 -16.40 76.17 59.62
C ASN A 28 -15.91 75.17 58.55
N LEU A 29 -16.53 75.15 57.35
CA LEU A 29 -16.17 74.25 56.26
C LEU A 29 -15.00 74.76 55.41
N ASN A 30 -14.64 76.05 55.51
CA ASN A 30 -13.62 76.67 54.64
C ASN A 30 -12.20 76.07 54.83
N ASN A 31 -11.94 75.38 55.95
CA ASN A 31 -10.68 74.68 56.25
C ASN A 31 -10.76 73.15 56.04
N SER A 32 -11.83 72.62 55.46
CA SER A 32 -12.16 71.18 55.44
C SER A 32 -12.04 70.51 54.07
N VAL A 33 -11.13 70.98 53.21
CA VAL A 33 -10.91 70.43 51.85
C VAL A 33 -10.41 68.99 51.96
N TYR A 34 -10.97 68.09 51.16
CA TYR A 34 -10.48 66.71 51.08
C TYR A 34 -9.18 66.67 50.26
N ASP A 35 -8.21 65.85 50.68
CA ASP A 35 -7.08 65.49 49.82
C ASP A 35 -7.56 64.45 48.81
N LEU A 36 -7.68 64.88 47.54
CA LEU A 36 -8.14 64.06 46.42
C LEU A 36 -7.02 63.76 45.44
N SER A 37 -5.76 63.80 45.91
CA SER A 37 -4.62 63.45 45.09
C SER A 37 -4.64 61.97 44.70
N PHE A 38 -4.32 61.69 43.43
CA PHE A 38 -4.23 60.34 42.87
C PHE A 38 -3.18 60.34 41.75
N ASN A 39 -2.65 59.17 41.41
CA ASN A 39 -1.71 59.07 40.28
C ASN A 39 -2.52 58.97 38.99
N TYR A 40 -2.37 59.94 38.10
CA TYR A 40 -3.09 59.89 36.83
C TYR A 40 -2.55 58.76 35.94
N VAL A 41 -3.44 57.87 35.54
CA VAL A 41 -3.20 56.78 34.58
C VAL A 41 -3.88 57.17 33.28
N LYS A 42 -3.10 57.31 32.20
CA LYS A 42 -3.65 57.59 30.88
C LYS A 42 -4.02 56.27 30.18
N PRO A 43 -5.31 55.95 29.99
CA PRO A 43 -5.69 54.79 29.21
C PRO A 43 -5.58 55.13 27.71
N ASP A 44 -4.82 54.34 26.95
CA ASP A 44 -4.82 54.43 25.48
C ASP A 44 -6.14 53.86 24.90
N ASP A 45 -6.55 52.69 25.40
CA ASP A 45 -7.86 52.08 25.19
C ASP A 45 -8.31 51.37 26.48
N LEU A 46 -9.44 51.81 27.04
CA LEU A 46 -9.95 51.31 28.33
C LEU A 46 -10.28 49.82 28.28
N LEU A 47 -10.83 49.33 27.16
CA LEU A 47 -11.18 47.92 27.01
C LEU A 47 -9.92 47.06 26.98
N THR A 48 -8.93 47.47 26.18
CA THR A 48 -7.66 46.77 26.09
C THR A 48 -6.88 46.78 27.40
N GLU A 49 -6.87 47.90 28.13
CA GLU A 49 -6.17 47.98 29.41
C GLU A 49 -6.82 47.06 30.46
N ILE A 50 -8.15 47.10 30.59
CA ILE A 50 -8.88 46.23 31.52
C ILE A 50 -8.62 44.76 31.16
N ALA A 51 -8.82 44.39 29.89
CA ALA A 51 -8.66 43.01 29.45
C ALA A 51 -7.24 42.46 29.59
N LYS A 52 -6.20 43.29 29.45
CA LYS A 52 -4.79 42.83 29.51
C LYS A 52 -4.22 42.72 30.92
N LYS A 53 -4.64 43.60 31.84
CA LYS A 53 -3.97 43.75 33.14
C LYS A 53 -4.87 43.44 34.33
N HIS A 54 -6.17 43.41 34.11
CA HIS A 54 -7.16 43.49 35.17
C HIS A 54 -8.23 42.41 35.08
N ILE A 55 -8.10 41.45 34.17
CA ILE A 55 -9.05 40.34 34.03
C ILE A 55 -8.36 39.02 34.34
N TYR A 56 -9.02 38.20 35.15
CA TYR A 56 -8.64 36.81 35.41
C TYR A 56 -9.88 35.92 35.41
N TYR A 57 -9.82 34.80 34.71
CA TYR A 57 -10.86 33.79 34.70
C TYR A 57 -10.47 32.62 35.62
N ASP A 58 -11.39 32.22 36.49
CA ASP A 58 -11.33 31.00 37.30
C ASP A 58 -12.23 29.93 36.69
N ALA A 59 -11.60 28.83 36.23
CA ALA A 59 -12.31 27.73 35.61
C ALA A 59 -13.15 26.90 36.60
N GLU A 60 -12.81 26.81 37.88
CA GLU A 60 -13.60 26.00 38.83
C GLU A 60 -14.97 26.65 39.06
N SER A 61 -14.98 27.95 39.28
CA SER A 61 -16.20 28.70 39.59
C SER A 61 -16.91 29.27 38.35
N LYS A 62 -16.29 29.25 37.17
CA LYS A 62 -16.76 29.91 35.94
C LYS A 62 -16.92 31.41 36.10
N ILE A 63 -16.08 32.02 36.93
CA ILE A 63 -16.13 33.44 37.26
C ILE A 63 -14.95 34.15 36.60
N LEU A 64 -15.26 35.28 35.95
CA LEU A 64 -14.32 36.27 35.49
C LEU A 64 -14.19 37.36 36.55
N GLU A 65 -13.04 37.46 37.18
CA GLU A 65 -12.69 38.54 38.09
C GLU A 65 -12.09 39.72 37.31
N VAL A 66 -12.66 40.92 37.54
CA VAL A 66 -12.18 42.17 36.98
C VAL A 66 -11.71 43.10 38.10
N GLU A 67 -10.40 43.36 38.19
CA GLU A 67 -9.80 44.22 39.22
C GLU A 67 -9.60 45.65 38.70
N LEU A 68 -10.44 46.58 39.14
CA LEU A 68 -10.32 47.99 38.78
C LEU A 68 -9.58 48.78 39.86
N ASN A 69 -8.47 49.40 39.48
CA ASN A 69 -7.68 50.23 40.38
C ASN A 69 -8.29 51.63 40.58
N GLN A 70 -8.21 52.16 41.80
CA GLN A 70 -8.72 53.47 42.18
C GLN A 70 -8.13 54.61 41.35
N ASP A 71 -6.83 54.57 41.06
CA ASP A 71 -6.15 55.59 40.24
C ASP A 71 -6.70 55.59 38.81
N LEU A 72 -7.00 54.42 38.23
CA LEU A 72 -7.66 54.29 36.92
C LEU A 72 -9.09 54.86 36.96
N ILE A 73 -9.89 54.49 37.97
CA ILE A 73 -11.26 55.02 38.16
C ILE A 73 -11.24 56.54 38.26
N ASN A 74 -10.32 57.11 39.05
CA ASN A 74 -10.20 58.55 39.23
C ASN A 74 -9.66 59.28 38.00
N SER A 75 -8.82 58.61 37.20
CA SER A 75 -8.36 59.14 35.91
C SER A 75 -9.53 59.27 34.93
N ILE A 76 -10.37 58.23 34.81
CA ILE A 76 -11.59 58.26 33.99
C ILE A 76 -12.55 59.34 34.49
N LEU A 77 -12.75 59.46 35.81
CA LEU A 77 -13.62 60.47 36.41
C LEU A 77 -13.15 61.89 36.05
N LYS A 78 -11.84 62.15 36.17
CA LYS A 78 -11.22 63.44 35.84
C LYS A 78 -11.38 63.79 34.37
N ASP A 79 -11.09 62.85 33.47
CA ASP A 79 -11.19 63.07 32.02
C ASP A 79 -12.64 63.36 31.61
N GLN A 80 -13.60 62.58 32.14
CA GLN A 80 -15.01 62.81 31.88
C GLN A 80 -15.51 64.14 32.44
N MET A 81 -15.04 64.56 33.62
CA MET A 81 -15.39 65.86 34.19
C MET A 81 -14.87 67.04 33.37
N ALA A 82 -13.74 66.88 32.67
CA ALA A 82 -13.18 67.91 31.80
C ALA A 82 -13.96 68.03 30.46
N GLU A 83 -14.52 66.93 29.97
CA GLU A 83 -15.26 66.87 28.70
C GLU A 83 -16.73 67.30 28.81
N LEU A 84 -17.33 67.22 30.00
CA LEU A 84 -18.76 67.44 30.19
C LEU A 84 -19.08 68.87 30.60
N ASP A 85 -19.97 69.53 29.84
CA ASP A 85 -20.67 70.72 30.34
C ASP A 85 -21.67 70.30 31.42
N LEU A 86 -21.30 70.58 32.66
CA LEU A 86 -22.07 70.20 33.83
C LEU A 86 -23.28 71.12 34.10
N GLY A 87 -23.51 72.14 33.26
CA GLY A 87 -24.69 73.02 33.40
C GLY A 87 -24.82 73.64 34.79
N LEU A 88 -23.69 73.86 35.48
CA LEU A 88 -23.68 74.30 36.87
C LEU A 88 -24.19 75.74 36.99
N PRO A 89 -24.84 76.11 38.12
CA PRO A 89 -25.15 77.49 38.40
C PRO A 89 -23.89 78.37 38.31
N PRO A 90 -23.96 79.63 37.85
CA PRO A 90 -22.78 80.47 37.56
C PRO A 90 -21.80 80.68 38.72
N LYS A 91 -22.24 80.44 39.96
CA LYS A 91 -21.41 80.57 41.16
C LYS A 91 -20.87 79.23 41.68
N LEU A 92 -21.37 78.09 41.20
CA LEU A 92 -20.91 76.76 41.61
C LEU A 92 -19.85 76.27 40.63
N THR A 93 -18.70 75.88 41.16
CA THR A 93 -17.62 75.22 40.42
C THR A 93 -17.20 73.96 41.15
N ILE A 94 -16.92 72.88 40.44
CA ILE A 94 -16.29 71.70 41.03
C ILE A 94 -14.80 71.85 40.78
N GLN A 95 -14.01 71.77 41.84
CA GLN A 95 -12.56 71.83 41.71
C GLN A 95 -12.01 70.45 41.41
N GLU A 96 -12.39 69.45 42.21
CA GLU A 96 -11.88 68.09 42.13
C GLU A 96 -12.95 67.11 42.60
N ALA A 97 -12.91 65.89 42.07
CA ALA A 97 -13.65 64.76 42.59
C ALA A 97 -12.80 63.48 42.51
N ALA A 98 -12.90 62.62 43.51
CA ALA A 98 -12.25 61.32 43.52
C ALA A 98 -13.12 60.30 44.25
N PHE A 99 -13.16 59.09 43.72
CA PHE A 99 -13.73 57.92 44.36
C PHE A 99 -12.67 57.25 45.26
N ASN A 100 -13.07 56.92 46.48
CA ASN A 100 -12.28 56.13 47.41
C ASN A 100 -12.91 54.74 47.55
N THR A 101 -12.15 53.72 47.18
CA THR A 101 -12.64 52.34 47.19
C THR A 101 -12.76 51.78 48.60
N SER A 102 -11.92 52.23 49.55
CA SER A 102 -11.87 51.68 50.91
C SER A 102 -13.15 51.92 51.72
N ASP A 103 -13.82 53.04 51.49
CA ASP A 103 -15.06 53.43 52.16
C ASP A 103 -16.23 53.63 51.18
N GLN A 104 -16.03 53.24 49.92
CA GLN A 104 -17.04 53.25 48.85
C GLN A 104 -17.63 54.65 48.61
N ARG A 105 -16.82 55.70 48.75
CA ARG A 105 -17.32 57.07 48.75
C ARG A 105 -16.75 57.91 47.62
N LEU A 106 -17.65 58.64 46.95
CA LEU A 106 -17.29 59.72 46.05
C LEU A 106 -17.10 60.99 46.87
N TYR A 107 -15.90 61.56 46.81
CA TYR A 107 -15.55 62.83 47.41
C TYR A 107 -15.50 63.92 46.34
N VAL A 108 -16.05 65.08 46.65
CA VAL A 108 -16.15 66.23 45.74
C VAL A 108 -15.77 67.49 46.50
N ASN A 109 -14.75 68.19 46.01
CA ASN A 109 -14.41 69.53 46.47
C ASN A 109 -15.07 70.54 45.52
N ALA A 110 -16.18 71.14 45.94
CA ALA A 110 -16.86 72.18 45.17
C ALA A 110 -16.64 73.58 45.79
N LYS A 111 -16.94 74.63 45.03
CA LYS A 111 -16.93 76.02 45.47
C LYS A 111 -18.19 76.74 45.04
N TYR A 112 -18.80 77.50 45.95
CA TYR A 112 -19.86 78.44 45.62
C TYR A 112 -19.40 79.87 45.89
N GLY A 113 -19.03 80.60 44.83
CA GLY A 113 -18.31 81.88 44.97
C GLY A 113 -16.98 81.68 45.69
N SER A 114 -16.82 82.30 46.86
CA SER A 114 -15.61 82.20 47.71
C SER A 114 -15.66 81.09 48.77
N ILE A 115 -16.75 80.32 48.83
CA ILE A 115 -17.00 79.32 49.87
C ILE A 115 -16.58 77.94 49.37
N SER A 116 -15.74 77.24 50.13
CA SER A 116 -15.39 75.84 49.88
C SER A 116 -16.45 74.88 50.43
N LEU A 117 -16.80 73.87 49.63
CA LEU A 117 -17.86 72.90 49.88
C LEU A 117 -17.36 71.48 49.64
N PRO A 118 -16.69 70.90 50.64
CA PRO A 118 -16.30 69.50 50.62
C PRO A 118 -17.55 68.64 50.85
N ILE A 119 -17.94 67.83 49.87
CA ILE A 119 -19.10 66.95 49.92
C ILE A 119 -18.66 65.53 49.63
N SER A 120 -19.25 64.57 50.30
CA SER A 120 -19.04 63.17 49.93
C SER A 120 -20.30 62.35 50.09
N ALA A 121 -20.46 61.33 49.25
CA ALA A 121 -21.61 60.45 49.22
C ALA A 121 -21.14 59.00 49.18
N LEU A 122 -21.84 58.12 49.92
CA LEU A 122 -21.65 56.68 49.78
C LEU A 122 -22.26 56.25 48.45
N VAL A 123 -21.48 55.53 47.64
CA VAL A 123 -21.93 54.98 46.36
C VAL A 123 -22.26 53.52 46.58
N ASN A 124 -23.52 53.16 46.36
CA ASN A 124 -23.98 51.79 46.41
C ASN A 124 -24.09 51.25 44.99
N ILE A 125 -23.28 50.25 44.66
CA ILE A 125 -23.38 49.51 43.41
C ILE A 125 -23.93 48.12 43.75
N LYS A 126 -25.12 47.82 43.24
CA LYS A 126 -25.82 46.56 43.50
C LYS A 126 -26.07 45.84 42.18
N PRO A 127 -25.36 44.74 41.92
CA PRO A 127 -25.70 43.89 40.78
C PRO A 127 -26.94 43.05 41.08
N ASP A 128 -27.69 42.73 40.03
CA ASP A 128 -28.78 41.76 40.02
C ASP A 128 -28.77 40.94 38.70
N ASP A 129 -29.70 40.00 38.55
CA ASP A 129 -29.78 39.11 37.38
C ASP A 129 -30.07 39.84 36.06
N THR A 130 -30.59 41.07 36.14
CA THR A 130 -31.05 41.87 35.00
C THR A 130 -30.14 43.06 34.69
N GLY A 131 -29.27 43.44 35.63
CA GLY A 131 -28.44 44.62 35.47
C GLY A 131 -27.63 45.02 36.70
N ILE A 132 -27.24 46.29 36.72
CA ILE A 132 -26.50 46.93 37.80
C ILE A 132 -27.22 48.22 38.20
N THR A 133 -27.59 48.32 39.47
CA THR A 133 -28.15 49.54 40.07
C THR A 133 -27.06 50.30 40.82
N ILE A 134 -26.80 51.54 40.42
CA ILE A 134 -25.88 52.48 41.08
C ILE A 134 -26.73 53.54 41.77
N SER A 135 -26.51 53.77 43.07
CA SER A 135 -27.17 54.86 43.79
C SER A 135 -26.22 55.57 44.75
N ALA A 136 -26.53 56.82 45.10
CA ALA A 136 -25.77 57.60 46.07
C ALA A 136 -26.60 57.94 47.31
N ASP A 137 -26.05 57.72 48.50
CA ASP A 137 -26.69 58.08 49.77
C ASP A 137 -25.70 58.55 50.85
N SER A 138 -26.17 58.64 52.10
CA SER A 138 -25.33 58.88 53.29
C SER A 138 -24.37 60.06 53.16
N PHE A 139 -24.88 61.20 52.69
CA PHE A 139 -24.09 62.39 52.39
C PHE A 139 -23.37 62.97 53.61
N ASN A 140 -22.15 63.47 53.41
CA ASN A 140 -21.36 64.24 54.35
C ASN A 140 -21.06 65.65 53.81
N LEU A 141 -20.95 66.60 54.73
CA LEU A 141 -20.43 67.95 54.53
C LEU A 141 -19.13 68.08 55.33
N GLY A 142 -18.00 68.09 54.63
CA GLY A 142 -16.69 67.85 55.22
C GLY A 142 -16.68 66.54 56.03
N LYS A 143 -15.98 66.51 57.16
CA LYS A 143 -15.85 65.31 58.00
C LYS A 143 -17.12 64.96 58.80
N LYS A 144 -18.27 65.61 58.56
CA LYS A 144 -19.51 65.41 59.32
C LYS A 144 -20.66 64.97 58.41
N LYS A 145 -21.57 64.16 58.95
CA LYS A 145 -22.81 63.77 58.27
C LYS A 145 -23.65 65.01 57.92
N ALA A 146 -24.19 65.04 56.70
CA ALA A 146 -25.09 66.11 56.29
C ALA A 146 -26.34 66.11 57.19
N PRO A 147 -26.80 67.28 57.66
CA PRO A 147 -28.00 67.37 58.49
C PRO A 147 -29.24 66.79 57.81
N GLY A 148 -30.16 66.19 58.58
CA GLY A 148 -31.34 65.50 58.03
C GLY A 148 -32.22 66.37 57.12
N TYR A 149 -32.41 67.66 57.46
CA TYR A 149 -33.17 68.60 56.63
C TYR A 149 -32.51 68.84 55.27
N VAL A 150 -31.18 68.76 55.20
CA VAL A 150 -30.41 68.89 53.96
C VAL A 150 -30.59 67.63 53.11
N THR A 151 -30.40 66.45 53.71
CA THR A 151 -30.50 65.18 52.98
C THR A 151 -31.91 64.87 52.48
N ASN A 152 -32.95 65.44 53.11
CA ASN A 152 -34.34 65.29 52.69
C ASN A 152 -34.70 66.14 51.46
N MET A 153 -33.90 67.16 51.14
CA MET A 153 -34.11 67.99 49.95
C MET A 153 -33.39 67.43 48.70
N ILE A 154 -32.57 66.39 48.87
CA ILE A 154 -31.85 65.74 47.77
C ILE A 154 -32.81 64.80 47.02
N PRO A 155 -33.00 64.95 45.70
CA PRO A 155 -33.85 64.05 44.91
C PRO A 155 -33.17 62.69 44.73
N LYS A 156 -33.47 61.74 45.63
CA LYS A 156 -32.84 60.40 45.68
C LYS A 156 -33.13 59.53 44.46
N ASP A 157 -34.31 59.70 43.87
CA ASP A 157 -34.73 59.08 42.61
C ASP A 157 -33.81 59.47 41.45
N GLN A 158 -33.38 60.73 41.40
CA GLN A 158 -32.44 61.22 40.39
C GLN A 158 -31.00 60.74 40.61
N LEU A 159 -30.68 60.27 41.81
CA LEU A 159 -29.36 59.72 42.17
C LEU A 159 -29.25 58.21 41.94
N THR A 160 -30.31 57.58 41.44
CA THR A 160 -30.31 56.15 41.12
C THR A 160 -30.21 55.97 39.61
N PHE A 161 -29.32 55.08 39.19
CA PHE A 161 -29.07 54.76 37.80
C PHE A 161 -29.04 53.25 37.63
N VAL A 162 -29.74 52.74 36.62
CA VAL A 162 -29.85 51.31 36.34
C VAL A 162 -29.27 51.05 34.96
N VAL A 163 -28.34 50.10 34.88
CA VAL A 163 -27.82 49.55 33.64
C VAL A 163 -28.47 48.19 33.44
N ASN A 164 -29.41 48.05 32.51
CA ASN A 164 -29.95 46.73 32.18
C ASN A 164 -29.00 46.03 31.21
N TYR A 165 -28.72 44.75 31.43
CA TYR A 165 -27.87 43.99 30.53
C TYR A 165 -28.48 43.85 29.14
N ALA A 166 -29.81 43.80 29.02
CA ALA A 166 -30.52 43.75 27.74
C ALA A 166 -30.25 44.97 26.85
N ASP A 167 -29.96 46.13 27.45
CA ASP A 167 -29.69 47.38 26.72
C ASP A 167 -28.27 47.41 26.14
N LEU A 168 -27.41 46.46 26.51
CA LEU A 168 -26.02 46.38 26.03
C LEU A 168 -25.90 45.81 24.61
N GLY A 169 -26.98 45.24 24.05
CA GLY A 169 -26.98 44.67 22.70
C GLY A 169 -26.07 43.44 22.53
N VAL A 170 -25.66 42.81 23.64
CA VAL A 170 -24.84 41.59 23.65
C VAL A 170 -25.66 40.39 24.13
N PRO A 171 -25.33 39.17 23.69
CA PRO A 171 -25.94 37.94 24.21
C PRO A 171 -25.83 37.86 25.74
N GLN A 172 -26.91 37.46 26.39
CA GLN A 172 -27.06 37.46 27.86
C GLN A 172 -26.42 36.23 28.50
N VAL A 173 -25.13 36.04 28.23
CA VAL A 173 -24.34 34.87 28.65
C VAL A 173 -23.60 35.09 29.96
N PHE A 174 -23.85 36.19 30.66
CA PHE A 174 -23.17 36.54 31.90
C PHE A 174 -24.08 37.30 32.86
N THR A 175 -23.66 37.36 34.12
CA THR A 175 -24.24 38.21 35.18
C THR A 175 -23.12 38.70 36.09
N VAL A 176 -23.20 39.93 36.59
CA VAL A 176 -22.33 40.35 37.70
C VAL A 176 -22.86 39.70 38.98
N LYS A 177 -22.06 38.83 39.58
CA LYS A 177 -22.42 38.07 40.78
C LYS A 177 -22.16 38.85 42.05
N ASP A 178 -21.03 39.55 42.10
CA ASP A 178 -20.61 40.31 43.28
C ASP A 178 -19.65 41.44 42.91
N ILE A 179 -19.58 42.45 43.77
CA ILE A 179 -18.62 43.56 43.67
C ILE A 179 -18.02 43.77 45.06
N LYS A 180 -16.73 43.46 45.19
CA LYS A 180 -15.99 43.63 46.45
C LYS A 180 -15.11 44.86 46.38
N TYR A 181 -15.06 45.57 47.50
CA TYR A 181 -14.28 46.78 47.66
C TYR A 181 -13.11 46.49 48.58
N SER A 182 -11.91 46.90 48.17
CA SER A 182 -10.70 46.80 48.96
C SER A 182 -9.97 48.14 48.98
N THR A 183 -8.89 48.24 49.75
CA THR A 183 -8.10 49.48 49.79
C THR A 183 -7.33 49.61 48.47
N GLY A 184 -7.70 50.59 47.64
CA GLY A 184 -7.08 50.88 46.36
C GLY A 184 -7.71 50.20 45.14
N ASN A 185 -8.57 49.18 45.31
CA ASN A 185 -9.14 48.42 44.19
C ASN A 185 -10.64 48.10 44.39
N ILE A 186 -11.34 47.81 43.29
CA ILE A 186 -12.65 47.18 43.24
C ILE A 186 -12.54 45.89 42.43
N ASN A 187 -12.99 44.75 42.97
CA ASN A 187 -13.02 43.47 42.28
C ASN A 187 -14.46 43.15 41.88
N VAL A 188 -14.73 43.08 40.57
CA VAL A 188 -16.04 42.74 40.00
C VAL A 188 -16.00 41.27 39.59
N PHE A 189 -16.91 40.46 40.12
CA PHE A 189 -16.99 39.03 39.82
C PHE A 189 -18.15 38.80 38.84
N VAL A 190 -17.81 38.43 37.61
CA VAL A 190 -18.77 38.17 36.53
C VAL A 190 -18.90 36.67 36.33
N GLU A 191 -20.08 36.13 36.57
CA GLU A 191 -20.38 34.72 36.37
C GLU A 191 -20.79 34.46 34.92
N LEU A 192 -20.16 33.47 34.29
CA LEU A 192 -20.53 33.01 32.95
C LEU A 192 -21.66 31.98 33.04
N LYS A 193 -22.76 32.24 32.33
CA LYS A 193 -23.92 31.34 32.26
C LYS A 193 -23.65 30.22 31.25
N VAL A 194 -23.06 29.12 31.73
CA VAL A 194 -22.64 27.98 30.91
C VAL A 194 -23.74 27.49 29.96
N ASP A 195 -24.98 27.35 30.45
CA ASP A 195 -26.09 26.84 29.62
C ASP A 195 -26.49 27.81 28.50
N GLU A 196 -26.45 29.12 28.76
CA GLU A 196 -26.72 30.14 27.73
C GLU A 196 -25.57 30.20 26.71
N ILE A 197 -24.32 29.97 27.15
CA ILE A 197 -23.16 29.86 26.24
C ILE A 197 -23.30 28.62 25.35
N LYS A 198 -23.68 27.47 25.92
CA LYS A 198 -23.95 26.23 25.16
C LYS A 198 -25.04 26.44 24.12
N LYS A 199 -26.12 27.11 24.50
CA LYS A 199 -27.21 27.46 23.57
C LYS A 199 -26.72 28.35 22.44
N LEU A 200 -25.98 29.41 22.76
CA LEU A 200 -25.39 30.30 21.74
C LEU A 200 -24.45 29.55 20.80
N ALA A 201 -23.61 28.65 21.31
CA ALA A 201 -22.70 27.83 20.50
C ALA A 201 -23.48 26.88 19.57
N LYS A 202 -24.58 26.30 20.04
CA LYS A 202 -25.46 25.46 19.22
C LYS A 202 -26.15 26.26 18.11
N ASP A 203 -26.57 27.49 18.39
CA ASP A 203 -27.15 28.39 17.39
C ASP A 203 -26.13 28.70 16.28
N TYR A 204 -24.89 29.05 16.63
CA TYR A 204 -23.81 29.23 15.65
C TYR A 204 -23.51 27.96 14.85
N ARG A 205 -23.51 26.79 15.50
CA ARG A 205 -23.34 25.50 14.82
C ARG A 205 -24.45 25.27 13.80
N ASN A 206 -25.71 25.60 14.11
CA ASN A 206 -26.82 25.45 13.18
C ASN A 206 -26.64 26.32 11.92
N GLU A 207 -26.11 27.54 12.07
CA GLU A 207 -25.75 28.41 10.94
C GLU A 207 -24.60 27.82 10.11
N LEU A 208 -23.59 27.25 10.78
CA LEU A 208 -22.49 26.55 10.12
C LEU A 208 -22.99 25.33 9.33
N GLU A 209 -23.86 24.50 9.91
CA GLU A 209 -24.48 23.36 9.23
C GLU A 209 -25.27 23.79 8.00
N SER A 210 -26.01 24.91 8.07
CA SER A 210 -26.69 25.49 6.91
C SER A 210 -25.70 25.87 5.80
N SER A 211 -24.56 26.45 6.16
CA SER A 211 -23.49 26.80 5.23
C SER A 211 -22.83 25.56 4.61
N ILE A 212 -22.55 24.54 5.43
CA ILE A 212 -22.02 23.23 4.99
C ILE A 212 -23.00 22.56 4.02
N ASN A 213 -24.30 22.55 4.33
CA ASN A 213 -25.33 21.96 3.47
C ASN A 213 -25.45 22.72 2.13
N THR A 214 -25.34 24.05 2.16
CA THR A 214 -25.29 24.87 0.94
C THR A 214 -24.07 24.53 0.09
N PHE A 215 -22.88 24.45 0.70
CA PHE A 215 -21.66 24.04 0.01
C PHE A 215 -21.81 22.64 -0.58
N LYS A 216 -22.22 21.65 0.23
CA LYS A 216 -22.44 20.25 -0.13
C LYS A 216 -23.34 20.09 -1.37
N ALA A 217 -24.37 20.93 -1.51
CA ALA A 217 -25.27 20.89 -2.66
C ALA A 217 -24.60 21.26 -4.00
N SER A 218 -23.45 21.95 -3.96
CA SER A 218 -22.68 22.36 -5.14
C SER A 218 -21.51 21.42 -5.50
N GLN A 219 -21.28 20.36 -4.72
CA GLN A 219 -20.12 19.48 -4.85
C GLN A 219 -20.43 18.15 -5.56
N SER A 220 -19.38 17.42 -5.91
CA SER A 220 -19.50 16.08 -6.50
C SER A 220 -20.09 15.07 -5.51
N TYR A 221 -20.62 13.94 -6.03
CA TYR A 221 -21.19 12.87 -5.20
C TYR A 221 -20.20 12.36 -4.14
N ALA A 222 -18.93 12.16 -4.52
CA ALA A 222 -17.89 11.72 -3.60
C ALA A 222 -17.67 12.70 -2.43
N VAL A 223 -17.57 14.00 -2.72
CA VAL A 223 -17.38 15.04 -1.70
C VAL A 223 -18.62 15.15 -0.81
N LYS A 224 -19.82 15.03 -1.39
CA LYS A 224 -21.07 15.02 -0.63
C LYS A 224 -21.14 13.84 0.36
N THR A 225 -20.82 12.63 -0.09
CA THR A 225 -20.81 11.43 0.77
C THR A 225 -19.78 11.54 1.89
N PHE A 226 -18.58 12.08 1.60
CA PHE A 226 -17.57 12.34 2.61
C PHE A 226 -18.08 13.31 3.69
N ILE A 227 -18.67 14.45 3.29
CA ILE A 227 -19.24 15.43 4.23
C ILE A 227 -20.38 14.82 5.04
N ASP A 228 -21.28 14.05 4.40
CA ASP A 228 -22.40 13.41 5.09
C ASP A 228 -21.92 12.41 6.16
N LYS A 229 -20.88 11.63 5.87
CA LYS A 229 -20.28 10.72 6.86
C LYS A 229 -19.53 11.46 7.97
N LEU A 230 -18.76 12.51 7.64
CA LEU A 230 -18.08 13.33 8.66
C LEU A 230 -19.07 14.04 9.61
N LEU A 231 -20.23 14.45 9.11
CA LEU A 231 -21.32 14.94 9.95
C LEU A 231 -21.96 13.81 10.78
N ALA A 232 -22.05 12.58 10.25
CA ALA A 232 -22.58 11.42 10.96
C ALA A 232 -21.67 10.92 12.11
N GLU A 233 -20.36 11.18 12.05
CA GLU A 233 -19.42 11.02 13.19
C GLU A 233 -19.78 11.94 14.38
N GLY A 234 -20.78 12.82 14.20
CA GLY A 234 -21.33 13.63 15.27
C GLY A 234 -20.41 14.77 15.68
N VAL A 235 -19.42 15.16 14.86
CA VAL A 235 -18.48 16.25 15.13
C VAL A 235 -19.21 17.55 15.47
N LEU A 236 -20.36 17.80 14.84
CA LEU A 236 -21.24 18.95 15.09
C LEU A 236 -22.49 18.61 15.91
N SER A 237 -22.58 17.41 16.50
CA SER A 237 -23.72 17.02 17.32
C SER A 237 -23.85 17.87 18.58
N ASP A 238 -25.07 18.03 19.09
CA ASP A 238 -25.37 18.77 20.33
C ASP A 238 -24.46 18.34 21.50
N ALA A 239 -24.24 17.03 21.65
CA ALA A 239 -23.41 16.47 22.71
C ALA A 239 -21.93 16.87 22.58
N ASN A 240 -21.40 16.87 21.36
CA ASN A 240 -20.02 17.30 21.13
C ASN A 240 -19.86 18.81 21.24
N VAL A 241 -20.84 19.61 20.80
CA VAL A 241 -20.83 21.07 21.02
C VAL A 241 -20.83 21.39 22.51
N ASP A 242 -21.69 20.73 23.31
CA ASP A 242 -21.70 20.89 24.76
C ASP A 242 -20.34 20.53 25.38
N LYS A 243 -19.76 19.40 24.95
CA LYS A 243 -18.44 18.94 25.40
C LYS A 243 -17.35 19.96 25.04
N TYR A 244 -17.35 20.55 23.84
CA TYR A 244 -16.36 21.55 23.45
C TYR A 244 -16.48 22.83 24.28
N VAL A 245 -17.71 23.32 24.51
CA VAL A 245 -17.96 24.48 25.38
C VAL A 245 -17.48 24.19 26.80
N GLU A 246 -17.78 23.01 27.34
CA GLU A 246 -17.29 22.60 28.66
C GLU A 246 -15.77 22.50 28.71
N GLN A 247 -15.13 21.90 27.71
CA GLN A 247 -13.66 21.80 27.63
C GLN A 247 -13.00 23.18 27.61
N ILE A 248 -13.56 24.12 26.84
CA ILE A 248 -13.07 25.50 26.78
C ILE A 248 -13.23 26.16 28.14
N LEU A 249 -14.42 26.14 28.72
CA LEU A 249 -14.69 26.80 30.00
C LEU A 249 -13.98 26.11 31.17
N ASN A 250 -13.65 24.82 31.08
CA ASN A 250 -12.84 24.11 32.06
C ASN A 250 -11.33 24.37 31.90
N ASN A 251 -10.90 25.04 30.83
CA ASN A 251 -9.50 25.35 30.58
C ASN A 251 -9.21 26.81 30.91
N GLU A 252 -8.69 27.03 32.12
CA GLU A 252 -8.38 28.35 32.66
C GLU A 252 -7.40 29.13 31.76
N GLU A 253 -6.31 28.49 31.32
CA GLU A 253 -5.28 29.11 30.47
C GLU A 253 -5.87 29.55 29.12
N LEU A 254 -6.73 28.71 28.54
CA LEU A 254 -7.34 28.98 27.24
C LEU A 254 -8.31 30.15 27.29
N VAL A 255 -9.15 30.26 28.33
CA VAL A 255 -10.10 31.39 28.46
C VAL A 255 -9.37 32.70 28.78
N ASN A 256 -8.39 32.67 29.69
CA ASN A 256 -7.55 33.83 29.97
C ASN A 256 -6.77 34.30 28.72
N SER A 257 -6.30 33.37 27.91
CA SER A 257 -5.67 33.67 26.62
C SER A 257 -6.68 34.18 25.58
N ALA A 258 -7.91 33.68 25.58
CA ALA A 258 -8.96 34.09 24.66
C ALA A 258 -9.40 35.55 24.88
N VAL A 259 -9.39 36.03 26.13
CA VAL A 259 -9.64 37.45 26.46
C VAL A 259 -8.58 38.35 25.81
N LEU A 260 -7.32 37.91 25.76
CA LEU A 260 -6.24 38.59 25.06
C LEU A 260 -6.36 38.46 23.53
N PHE A 261 -6.90 37.35 23.05
CA PHE A 261 -7.10 37.00 21.63
C PHE A 261 -8.19 37.85 20.95
N ALA A 262 -9.30 38.16 21.63
CA ALA A 262 -10.37 39.02 21.12
C ALA A 262 -9.91 40.45 20.81
N LEU A 263 -8.73 40.84 21.28
CA LEU A 263 -8.12 42.16 21.12
C LEU A 263 -6.90 42.16 20.18
N ALA A 264 -6.56 41.02 19.58
CA ALA A 264 -5.43 40.90 18.65
C ALA A 264 -5.89 41.10 17.18
N PRO A 265 -5.15 41.87 16.35
CA PRO A 265 -5.54 42.18 14.97
C PRO A 265 -5.28 41.05 13.95
N ASP A 266 -4.62 39.94 14.32
CA ASP A 266 -4.34 38.82 13.41
C ASP A 266 -4.76 37.48 14.03
N LEU A 267 -5.79 36.87 13.43
CA LEU A 267 -6.45 35.64 13.89
C LEU A 267 -5.87 34.36 13.24
N ASP A 268 -4.97 34.48 12.25
CA ASP A 268 -4.44 33.36 11.45
C ASP A 268 -3.57 32.36 12.24
N LYS A 269 -3.15 32.70 13.47
CA LYS A 269 -2.17 31.90 14.23
C LYS A 269 -2.73 30.75 15.07
N TYR A 270 -4.05 30.60 15.17
CA TYR A 270 -4.69 29.63 16.08
C TYR A 270 -5.51 28.57 15.35
N SER A 271 -5.02 28.15 14.18
CA SER A 271 -5.48 27.07 13.31
C SER A 271 -5.63 25.67 13.95
N LYS A 272 -5.50 25.52 15.28
CA LYS A 272 -5.64 24.23 15.99
C LYS A 272 -6.98 23.53 15.73
N GLY A 273 -8.06 24.28 15.49
CA GLY A 273 -9.34 23.69 15.06
C GLY A 273 -9.27 23.05 13.66
N PHE A 274 -8.50 23.64 12.75
CA PHE A 274 -8.18 23.04 11.45
C PHE A 274 -7.20 21.86 11.60
N GLU A 275 -6.29 21.88 12.57
CA GLU A 275 -5.39 20.76 12.85
C GLU A 275 -6.16 19.51 13.32
N ASN A 276 -7.22 19.66 14.13
CA ASN A 276 -8.07 18.53 14.52
C ASN A 276 -8.87 17.94 13.35
N ILE A 277 -9.36 18.78 12.44
CA ILE A 277 -10.02 18.32 11.20
C ILE A 277 -8.99 17.66 10.28
N SER A 278 -7.79 18.23 10.17
CA SER A 278 -6.68 17.64 9.41
C SER A 278 -6.23 16.30 9.99
N ALA A 279 -6.19 16.16 11.31
CA ALA A 279 -5.87 14.92 12.00
C ALA A 279 -6.95 13.87 11.76
N ALA A 280 -8.23 14.22 11.88
CA ALA A 280 -9.33 13.32 11.56
C ALA A 280 -9.33 12.87 10.09
N ILE A 281 -8.95 13.75 9.15
CA ILE A 281 -8.76 13.41 7.73
C ILE A 281 -7.55 12.48 7.55
N MET A 282 -6.44 12.73 8.24
CA MET A 282 -5.24 11.89 8.17
C MET A 282 -5.48 10.50 8.76
N ASP A 283 -6.15 10.41 9.91
CA ASP A 283 -6.51 9.14 10.54
C ASP A 283 -7.49 8.35 9.67
N TRP A 284 -8.50 9.01 9.11
CA TRP A 284 -9.44 8.37 8.17
C TRP A 284 -8.76 7.87 6.89
N ALA A 285 -7.78 8.61 6.37
CA ALA A 285 -7.04 8.23 5.16
C ALA A 285 -5.88 7.25 5.44
N ALA A 286 -5.56 6.97 6.70
CA ALA A 286 -4.42 6.12 7.09
C ALA A 286 -4.40 4.75 6.39
N PRO A 287 -5.54 4.04 6.21
CA PRO A 287 -5.53 2.72 5.56
C PRO A 287 -5.00 2.74 4.13
N ILE A 288 -5.13 3.85 3.39
CA ILE A 288 -4.61 3.92 2.01
C ILE A 288 -3.09 3.86 1.94
N GLN A 289 -2.40 4.28 3.01
CA GLN A 289 -0.94 4.26 3.07
C GLN A 289 -0.38 2.86 3.35
N THR A 290 -1.25 1.94 3.79
CA THR A 290 -0.89 0.54 4.08
C THR A 290 -0.99 -0.35 2.85
N VAL A 291 -1.58 0.14 1.75
CA VAL A 291 -1.69 -0.58 0.48
C VAL A 291 -0.30 -0.77 -0.11
N SER A 292 0.12 -2.02 -0.30
CA SER A 292 1.35 -2.35 -1.01
C SER A 292 1.03 -2.90 -2.39
N PHE A 293 1.73 -2.36 -3.39
CA PHE A 293 1.81 -2.95 -4.74
C PHE A 293 3.17 -3.62 -4.99
N GLU A 294 4.05 -3.59 -4.00
CA GLU A 294 5.39 -4.17 -4.05
C GLU A 294 5.47 -5.33 -3.05
N GLY A 295 6.14 -6.42 -3.43
CA GLY A 295 6.30 -7.59 -2.56
C GLY A 295 5.68 -8.87 -3.14
N SER A 296 5.47 -9.84 -2.25
CA SER A 296 4.81 -11.11 -2.58
C SER A 296 3.32 -10.92 -2.82
N ILE A 297 2.71 -11.84 -3.59
CA ILE A 297 1.26 -11.83 -3.84
C ILE A 297 0.47 -11.94 -2.51
N GLU A 298 1.01 -12.66 -1.53
CA GLU A 298 0.49 -12.77 -0.17
C GLU A 298 0.39 -11.39 0.51
N GLU A 299 1.48 -10.61 0.50
CA GLU A 299 1.52 -9.28 1.13
C GLU A 299 0.58 -8.28 0.44
N ILE A 300 0.46 -8.38 -0.89
CA ILE A 300 -0.48 -7.56 -1.67
C ILE A 300 -1.92 -7.93 -1.29
N ALA A 301 -2.24 -9.24 -1.21
CA ALA A 301 -3.55 -9.73 -0.81
C ALA A 301 -3.91 -9.30 0.62
N ASP A 302 -3.00 -9.43 1.58
CA ASP A 302 -3.23 -8.99 2.96
C ASP A 302 -3.48 -7.48 3.06
N SER A 303 -2.73 -6.66 2.31
CA SER A 303 -2.87 -5.20 2.36
C SER A 303 -4.15 -4.66 1.68
N ILE A 304 -4.78 -5.43 0.79
CA ILE A 304 -5.92 -5.00 -0.04
C ILE A 304 -7.16 -5.84 0.19
N ILE A 305 -7.08 -7.17 0.07
CA ILE A 305 -8.21 -8.09 0.13
C ILE A 305 -8.64 -8.33 1.58
N TYR A 306 -7.70 -8.43 2.52
CA TYR A 306 -8.00 -8.73 3.92
C TYR A 306 -7.88 -7.51 4.86
N ASN A 307 -7.84 -6.31 4.28
CA ASN A 307 -7.73 -5.06 5.02
C ASN A 307 -9.11 -4.42 5.23
N GLU A 308 -9.79 -4.80 6.33
CA GLU A 308 -11.12 -4.27 6.67
C GLU A 308 -11.12 -2.75 6.83
N GLU A 309 -10.06 -2.15 7.38
CA GLU A 309 -9.95 -0.69 7.54
C GLU A 309 -9.90 0.03 6.19
N LEU A 310 -9.22 -0.53 5.20
CA LEU A 310 -9.21 -0.02 3.82
C LEU A 310 -10.57 -0.16 3.16
N HIS A 311 -11.26 -1.30 3.36
CA HIS A 311 -12.60 -1.51 2.80
C HIS A 311 -13.59 -0.52 3.39
N ASP A 312 -13.52 -0.33 4.70
CA ASP A 312 -14.32 0.64 5.42
C ASP A 312 -14.06 2.05 4.89
N MET A 313 -12.79 2.43 4.66
CA MET A 313 -12.45 3.72 4.03
C MET A 313 -13.01 3.83 2.60
N LEU A 314 -12.82 2.83 1.75
CA LEU A 314 -13.27 2.83 0.34
C LEU A 314 -14.80 2.85 0.22
N SER A 315 -15.52 2.31 1.21
CA SER A 315 -16.99 2.37 1.29
C SER A 315 -17.55 3.81 1.40
N TRP A 316 -16.67 4.80 1.64
CA TRP A 316 -17.03 6.22 1.64
C TRP A 316 -17.16 6.78 0.21
N PHE A 317 -16.60 6.10 -0.78
CA PHE A 317 -16.59 6.53 -2.18
C PHE A 317 -17.32 5.57 -3.11
N ILE A 318 -17.34 4.30 -2.77
CA ILE A 318 -17.88 3.22 -3.59
C ILE A 318 -19.01 2.52 -2.80
N PRO A 319 -20.15 2.18 -3.43
CA PRO A 319 -21.20 1.40 -2.78
C PRO A 319 -20.64 0.08 -2.23
N ILE A 320 -21.01 -0.28 -0.99
CA ILE A 320 -20.54 -1.50 -0.30
C ILE A 320 -20.75 -2.75 -1.16
N ALA A 321 -21.89 -2.86 -1.86
CA ALA A 321 -22.17 -4.00 -2.73
C ALA A 321 -21.16 -4.14 -3.88
N THR A 322 -20.75 -3.02 -4.49
CA THR A 322 -19.76 -3.00 -5.57
C THR A 322 -18.35 -3.26 -5.03
N LEU A 323 -18.03 -2.73 -3.85
CA LEU A 323 -16.75 -3.00 -3.19
C LEU A 323 -16.62 -4.48 -2.81
N SER A 324 -17.67 -5.06 -2.21
CA SER A 324 -17.73 -6.49 -1.89
C SER A 324 -17.55 -7.34 -3.14
N GLU A 325 -18.25 -7.02 -4.23
CA GLU A 325 -18.09 -7.77 -5.49
C GLU A 325 -16.63 -7.78 -6.00
N TYR A 326 -15.93 -6.64 -5.90
CA TYR A 326 -14.51 -6.57 -6.29
C TYR A 326 -13.60 -7.34 -5.33
N VAL A 327 -13.82 -7.24 -4.02
CA VAL A 327 -13.05 -7.96 -3.00
C VAL A 327 -13.26 -9.46 -3.15
N ASP A 328 -14.51 -9.91 -3.26
CA ASP A 328 -14.88 -11.32 -3.44
C ASP A 328 -14.30 -11.89 -4.74
N THR A 329 -14.31 -11.11 -5.81
CA THR A 329 -13.69 -11.51 -7.08
C THR A 329 -12.18 -11.64 -6.93
N ALA A 330 -11.51 -10.68 -6.29
CA ALA A 330 -10.07 -10.73 -6.06
C ALA A 330 -9.67 -11.89 -5.14
N ASP A 331 -10.42 -12.12 -4.06
CA ASP A 331 -10.23 -13.24 -3.12
C ASP A 331 -10.41 -14.59 -3.82
N MET A 332 -11.39 -14.72 -4.71
CA MET A 332 -11.56 -15.91 -5.54
C MET A 332 -10.32 -16.18 -6.40
N TYR A 333 -9.80 -15.17 -7.12
CA TYR A 333 -8.59 -15.34 -7.93
C TYR A 333 -7.36 -15.69 -7.07
N TYR A 334 -7.20 -15.03 -5.93
CA TYR A 334 -6.08 -15.26 -5.01
C TYR A 334 -6.13 -16.66 -4.39
N THR A 335 -7.30 -17.09 -3.91
CA THR A 335 -7.53 -18.44 -3.36
C THR A 335 -7.19 -19.51 -4.39
N VAL A 336 -7.67 -19.35 -5.63
CA VAL A 336 -7.39 -20.29 -6.72
C VAL A 336 -5.90 -20.34 -7.06
N TYR A 337 -5.22 -19.19 -7.09
CA TYR A 337 -3.76 -19.15 -7.25
C TYR A 337 -3.06 -19.89 -6.11
N LYS A 338 -3.48 -19.67 -4.86
CA LYS A 338 -2.85 -20.25 -3.68
C LYS A 338 -2.99 -21.76 -3.64
N GLU A 339 -4.16 -22.28 -3.99
CA GLU A 339 -4.41 -23.71 -4.18
C GLU A 339 -3.49 -24.31 -5.25
N ALA A 340 -3.31 -23.62 -6.39
CA ALA A 340 -2.48 -24.10 -7.49
C ALA A 340 -0.96 -23.88 -7.33
N GLN A 341 -0.52 -23.13 -6.30
CA GLN A 341 0.87 -22.71 -6.14
C GLN A 341 1.84 -23.91 -6.08
N GLY A 342 1.47 -24.97 -5.34
CA GLY A 342 2.28 -26.19 -5.24
C GLY A 342 2.40 -26.92 -6.59
N SER A 343 1.31 -26.99 -7.33
CA SER A 343 1.24 -27.61 -8.66
C SER A 343 2.06 -26.83 -9.69
N LEU A 344 2.01 -25.50 -9.65
CA LEU A 344 2.82 -24.61 -10.49
C LEU A 344 4.32 -24.74 -10.20
N ASN A 345 4.70 -24.80 -8.92
CA ASN A 345 6.09 -25.03 -8.52
C ASN A 345 6.60 -26.39 -9.00
N THR A 346 5.77 -27.43 -8.88
CA THR A 346 6.10 -28.79 -9.35
C THR A 346 6.27 -28.81 -10.87
N LEU A 347 5.39 -28.14 -11.61
CA LEU A 347 5.50 -27.98 -13.05
C LEU A 347 6.79 -27.25 -13.45
N GLY A 348 7.12 -26.14 -12.78
CA GLY A 348 8.36 -25.40 -13.01
C GLY A 348 9.61 -26.28 -12.81
N MET A 349 9.65 -27.04 -11.72
CA MET A 349 10.75 -27.98 -11.46
C MET A 349 10.87 -29.08 -12.53
N ALA A 350 9.75 -29.61 -13.03
CA ALA A 350 9.75 -30.62 -14.08
C ALA A 350 10.31 -30.04 -15.41
N LEU A 351 9.90 -28.82 -15.76
CA LEU A 351 10.37 -28.13 -16.95
C LEU A 351 11.88 -27.80 -16.88
N GLU A 352 12.36 -27.32 -15.73
CA GLU A 352 13.80 -27.04 -15.54
C GLU A 352 14.69 -28.28 -15.68
N LYS A 353 14.19 -29.44 -15.23
CA LYS A 353 14.89 -30.73 -15.33
C LYS A 353 14.77 -31.38 -16.72
N GLY A 354 13.95 -30.82 -17.61
CA GLY A 354 13.61 -31.44 -18.90
C GLY A 354 12.76 -32.71 -18.77
N ASP A 355 12.07 -32.90 -17.64
CA ASP A 355 11.18 -34.04 -17.39
C ASP A 355 9.81 -33.77 -18.03
N ILE A 356 9.74 -33.96 -19.35
CA ILE A 356 8.55 -33.70 -20.16
C ILE A 356 7.38 -34.59 -19.74
N GLU A 357 7.63 -35.84 -19.34
CA GLU A 357 6.57 -36.75 -18.90
C GLU A 357 5.92 -36.23 -17.60
N MET A 358 6.73 -35.85 -16.62
CA MET A 358 6.22 -35.27 -15.38
C MET A 358 5.50 -33.95 -15.61
N ALA A 359 6.02 -33.07 -16.49
CA ALA A 359 5.38 -31.81 -16.83
C ALA A 359 3.99 -32.04 -17.48
N ILE A 360 3.87 -33.01 -18.39
CA ILE A 360 2.60 -33.33 -19.05
C ILE A 360 1.61 -33.96 -18.07
N ARG A 361 2.04 -34.89 -17.21
CA ARG A 361 1.19 -35.43 -16.14
C ARG A 361 0.67 -34.33 -15.23
N GLN A 362 1.52 -33.37 -14.87
CA GLN A 362 1.18 -32.23 -14.03
C GLN A 362 0.17 -31.30 -14.72
N LEU A 363 0.26 -31.10 -16.04
CA LEU A 363 -0.70 -30.27 -16.79
C LEU A 363 -2.05 -30.96 -16.98
N VAL A 364 -2.07 -32.27 -17.25
CA VAL A 364 -3.29 -32.99 -17.65
C VAL A 364 -4.07 -33.55 -16.46
N ALA A 365 -3.40 -33.97 -15.39
CA ALA A 365 -4.03 -34.69 -14.29
C ALA A 365 -4.21 -33.85 -13.01
N ASP A 366 -3.58 -32.68 -12.92
CA ASP A 366 -3.68 -31.82 -11.73
C ASP A 366 -4.97 -30.99 -11.74
N ARG A 367 -5.83 -31.25 -10.74
CA ARG A 367 -7.13 -30.60 -10.62
C ARG A 367 -7.04 -29.14 -10.20
N ASP A 368 -6.05 -28.77 -9.40
CA ASP A 368 -5.90 -27.42 -8.88
C ASP A 368 -5.36 -26.49 -9.98
N LEU A 369 -4.44 -27.01 -10.79
CA LEU A 369 -3.92 -26.33 -11.98
C LEU A 369 -4.99 -26.21 -13.08
N TYR A 370 -5.79 -27.26 -13.28
CA TYR A 370 -6.97 -27.19 -14.16
C TYR A 370 -7.96 -26.12 -13.69
N LYS A 371 -8.32 -26.13 -12.39
CA LYS A 371 -9.22 -25.13 -11.79
C LYS A 371 -8.68 -23.72 -12.02
N ALA A 372 -7.39 -23.48 -11.74
CA ALA A 372 -6.74 -22.19 -11.96
C ALA A 372 -6.79 -21.72 -13.41
N LEU A 373 -6.49 -22.59 -14.37
CA LEU A 373 -6.58 -22.25 -15.79
C LEU A 373 -8.01 -21.92 -16.22
N THR A 374 -9.00 -22.66 -15.71
CA THR A 374 -10.43 -22.42 -16.03
C THR A 374 -11.03 -21.20 -15.35
N THR A 375 -10.36 -20.63 -14.35
CA THR A 375 -10.74 -19.38 -13.71
C THR A 375 -10.35 -18.17 -14.57
N VAL A 376 -9.30 -18.28 -15.39
CA VAL A 376 -8.81 -17.17 -16.25
C VAL A 376 -9.12 -17.37 -17.74
N MET A 377 -9.50 -18.58 -18.16
CA MET A 377 -9.81 -18.91 -19.55
C MET A 377 -11.07 -19.81 -19.64
N PRO A 378 -11.80 -19.76 -20.78
CA PRO A 378 -12.93 -20.66 -21.00
C PRO A 378 -12.52 -22.13 -20.90
N ARG A 379 -13.33 -22.95 -20.22
CA ARG A 379 -13.09 -24.40 -20.04
C ARG A 379 -12.78 -25.12 -21.35
N GLU A 380 -13.53 -24.79 -22.40
CA GLU A 380 -13.35 -25.36 -23.75
C GLU A 380 -11.94 -25.14 -24.30
N SER A 381 -11.34 -23.98 -24.03
CA SER A 381 -9.98 -23.67 -24.45
C SER A 381 -8.95 -24.47 -23.65
N VAL A 382 -9.13 -24.55 -22.32
CA VAL A 382 -8.28 -25.34 -21.45
C VAL A 382 -8.31 -26.82 -21.85
N ASP A 383 -9.51 -27.37 -22.03
CA ASP A 383 -9.73 -28.77 -22.45
C ASP A 383 -9.09 -29.03 -23.83
N TYR A 384 -9.22 -28.10 -24.78
CA TYR A 384 -8.60 -28.22 -26.10
C TYR A 384 -7.07 -28.28 -26.03
N TYR A 385 -6.43 -27.39 -25.26
CA TYR A 385 -4.97 -27.37 -25.15
C TYR A 385 -4.45 -28.59 -24.40
N LEU A 386 -5.07 -28.98 -23.28
CA LEU A 386 -4.68 -30.18 -22.53
C LEU A 386 -4.88 -31.46 -23.37
N GLY A 387 -5.99 -31.55 -24.11
CA GLY A 387 -6.23 -32.64 -25.05
C GLY A 387 -5.21 -32.69 -26.18
N SER A 388 -4.80 -31.53 -26.72
CA SER A 388 -3.78 -31.44 -27.76
C SER A 388 -2.41 -31.90 -27.23
N ILE A 389 -2.01 -31.43 -26.04
CA ILE A 389 -0.76 -31.86 -25.38
C ILE A 389 -0.75 -33.38 -25.16
N GLN A 390 -1.86 -33.93 -24.63
CA GLN A 390 -1.99 -35.38 -24.44
C GLN A 390 -1.91 -36.14 -25.77
N SER A 391 -2.52 -35.63 -26.83
CA SER A 391 -2.47 -36.24 -28.17
C SER A 391 -1.05 -36.26 -28.74
N TYR A 392 -0.31 -35.14 -28.65
CA TYR A 392 1.10 -35.09 -29.07
C TYR A 392 1.98 -36.02 -28.25
N TYR A 393 1.77 -36.13 -26.94
CA TYR A 393 2.48 -37.08 -26.10
C TYR A 393 2.21 -38.52 -26.51
N ASN A 394 0.95 -38.87 -26.75
CA ASN A 394 0.58 -40.21 -27.21
C ASN A 394 1.21 -40.53 -28.57
N LEU A 395 1.20 -39.57 -29.51
CA LEU A 395 1.87 -39.74 -30.81
C LEU A 395 3.38 -39.97 -30.65
N TYR A 396 4.04 -39.20 -29.79
CA TYR A 396 5.46 -39.38 -29.48
C TYR A 396 5.72 -40.77 -28.87
N ALA A 397 4.90 -41.20 -27.92
CA ALA A 397 5.00 -42.52 -27.30
C ALA A 397 4.78 -43.65 -28.32
N ASP A 398 3.79 -43.52 -29.21
CA ASP A 398 3.49 -44.49 -30.26
C ASP A 398 4.61 -44.59 -31.30
N ILE A 399 5.19 -43.45 -31.72
CA ILE A 399 6.34 -43.43 -32.63
C ILE A 399 7.54 -44.09 -31.97
N THR A 400 7.83 -43.76 -30.71
CA THR A 400 8.95 -44.32 -29.94
C THR A 400 8.78 -45.83 -29.78
N LYS A 401 7.56 -46.30 -29.50
CA LYS A 401 7.23 -47.72 -29.43
C LYS A 401 7.38 -48.39 -30.80
N SER A 402 6.83 -47.82 -31.86
CA SER A 402 6.94 -48.35 -33.23
C SER A 402 8.40 -48.47 -33.69
N LEU A 403 9.22 -47.45 -33.39
CA LEU A 403 10.66 -47.49 -33.67
C LEU A 403 11.35 -48.59 -32.86
N THR A 404 11.02 -48.73 -31.58
CA THR A 404 11.56 -49.79 -30.72
C THR A 404 11.18 -51.17 -31.24
N ASP A 405 9.92 -51.38 -31.61
CA ASP A 405 9.41 -52.64 -32.17
C ASP A 405 10.09 -52.96 -33.50
N ALA A 406 10.26 -51.96 -34.38
CA ALA A 406 10.99 -52.11 -35.65
C ALA A 406 12.45 -52.52 -35.44
N LEU A 407 13.17 -51.86 -34.52
CA LEU A 407 14.56 -52.20 -34.17
C LEU A 407 14.69 -53.61 -33.57
N ASN A 408 13.71 -54.04 -32.77
CA ASN A 408 13.68 -55.38 -32.20
C ASN A 408 13.25 -56.46 -33.19
N SER A 409 12.59 -56.09 -34.30
CA SER A 409 12.17 -57.02 -35.36
C SER A 409 13.28 -57.43 -36.32
N ILE A 410 14.42 -56.71 -36.32
CA ILE A 410 15.56 -57.02 -37.19
C ILE A 410 16.19 -58.33 -36.68
N PRO A 411 16.25 -59.40 -37.49
CA PRO A 411 16.76 -60.71 -37.08
C PRO A 411 18.30 -60.74 -37.13
N ASP A 412 18.92 -59.88 -36.32
CA ASP A 412 20.35 -59.61 -36.33
C ASP A 412 21.22 -60.82 -35.90
N ASP A 413 20.67 -61.68 -35.04
CA ASP A 413 21.24 -62.98 -34.70
C ASP A 413 21.30 -63.94 -35.91
N GLU A 414 20.24 -64.00 -36.74
CA GLU A 414 20.21 -64.87 -37.93
C GLU A 414 21.17 -64.37 -39.02
N ILE A 415 21.21 -63.05 -39.24
CA ILE A 415 22.13 -62.42 -40.18
C ILE A 415 23.58 -62.73 -39.78
N THR A 416 23.92 -62.54 -38.50
CA THR A 416 25.26 -62.84 -37.97
C THR A 416 25.60 -64.32 -38.16
N LYS A 417 24.65 -65.23 -37.95
CA LYS A 417 24.83 -66.66 -38.19
C LYS A 417 25.13 -66.96 -39.67
N TYR A 418 24.38 -66.39 -40.62
CA TYR A 418 24.64 -66.61 -42.05
C TYR A 418 25.98 -66.03 -42.49
N VAL A 419 26.36 -64.86 -41.98
CA VAL A 419 27.68 -64.26 -42.26
C VAL A 419 28.80 -65.17 -41.73
N GLN A 420 28.66 -65.68 -40.51
CA GLN A 420 29.63 -66.61 -39.93
C GLN A 420 29.74 -67.92 -40.75
N GLN A 421 28.63 -68.45 -41.25
CA GLN A 421 28.63 -69.62 -42.13
C GLN A 421 29.34 -69.34 -43.47
N ALA A 422 29.13 -68.16 -44.06
CA ALA A 422 29.81 -67.77 -45.29
C ALA A 422 31.34 -67.68 -45.08
N VAL A 423 31.77 -67.14 -43.94
CA VAL A 423 33.18 -67.13 -43.52
C VAL A 423 33.72 -68.55 -43.38
N GLU A 424 33.01 -69.43 -42.67
CA GLU A 424 33.40 -70.84 -42.54
C GLU A 424 33.55 -71.55 -43.89
N TYR A 425 32.59 -71.37 -44.81
CA TYR A 425 32.69 -71.92 -46.16
C TYR A 425 33.86 -71.35 -46.96
N ALA A 426 34.15 -70.05 -46.83
CA ALA A 426 35.31 -69.43 -47.47
C ALA A 426 36.63 -70.07 -47.00
N TYR A 427 36.75 -70.40 -45.71
CA TYR A 427 37.89 -71.14 -45.19
C TYR A 427 37.94 -72.60 -45.67
N MET A 428 36.79 -73.25 -45.87
CA MET A 428 36.73 -74.63 -46.40
C MET A 428 37.20 -74.75 -47.87
N VAL A 429 37.07 -73.70 -48.68
CA VAL A 429 37.56 -73.68 -50.08
C VAL A 429 39.07 -73.95 -50.15
N ASP A 430 39.83 -73.47 -49.18
CA ASP A 430 41.28 -73.69 -49.10
C ASP A 430 41.66 -75.14 -48.80
N ASN A 431 40.91 -75.76 -47.88
CA ASN A 431 41.05 -77.19 -47.61
C ASN A 431 40.73 -78.02 -48.87
N GLY A 432 39.66 -77.66 -49.60
CA GLY A 432 39.29 -78.31 -50.86
C GLY A 432 40.35 -78.15 -51.96
N LYS A 433 40.96 -76.98 -52.10
CA LYS A 433 42.09 -76.75 -53.03
C LYS A 433 43.26 -77.66 -52.68
N SER A 434 43.61 -77.76 -51.40
CA SER A 434 44.70 -78.62 -50.92
C SER A 434 44.42 -80.11 -51.16
N GLU A 435 43.18 -80.55 -50.93
CA GLU A 435 42.77 -81.95 -51.16
C GLU A 435 42.79 -82.33 -52.64
N LEU A 436 42.21 -81.50 -53.51
CA LEU A 436 42.27 -81.69 -54.97
C LEU A 436 43.72 -81.72 -55.47
N LEU A 437 44.56 -80.81 -54.97
CA LEU A 437 45.98 -80.78 -55.32
C LEU A 437 46.69 -82.07 -54.92
N ASN A 438 46.41 -82.61 -53.73
CA ASN A 438 46.98 -83.87 -53.25
C ASN A 438 46.53 -85.07 -54.11
N ILE A 439 45.23 -85.15 -54.43
CA ILE A 439 44.68 -86.22 -55.29
C ILE A 439 45.38 -86.22 -56.65
N ILE A 440 45.38 -85.06 -57.34
CA ILE A 440 45.96 -84.95 -58.68
C ILE A 440 47.47 -85.20 -58.65
N THR A 441 48.18 -84.68 -57.64
CA THR A 441 49.63 -84.91 -57.47
C THR A 441 49.94 -86.39 -57.22
N GLY A 442 49.07 -87.11 -56.51
CA GLY A 442 49.22 -88.53 -56.20
C GLY A 442 49.01 -89.50 -57.37
N ILE A 443 48.49 -89.05 -58.51
CA ILE A 443 48.30 -89.90 -59.70
C ILE A 443 49.67 -90.32 -60.26
N ASP A 444 50.04 -91.59 -60.16
CA ASP A 444 51.25 -92.13 -60.81
C ASP A 444 50.97 -92.34 -62.31
N THR A 445 51.37 -91.38 -63.11
CA THR A 445 51.19 -91.37 -64.57
C THR A 445 51.94 -92.49 -65.27
N ARG A 446 53.04 -92.98 -64.67
CA ARG A 446 53.79 -94.11 -65.20
C ARG A 446 52.99 -95.41 -65.01
N VAL A 447 52.38 -95.63 -63.85
CA VAL A 447 51.52 -96.79 -63.63
C VAL A 447 50.32 -96.78 -64.60
N VAL A 448 49.72 -95.62 -64.86
CA VAL A 448 48.64 -95.52 -65.86
C VAL A 448 49.14 -95.92 -67.26
N LYS A 449 50.32 -95.44 -67.66
CA LYS A 449 50.94 -95.81 -68.94
C LYS A 449 51.28 -97.30 -69.01
N GLU A 450 51.90 -97.86 -67.95
CA GLU A 450 52.26 -99.28 -67.84
C GLU A 450 51.01 -100.20 -67.89
N ILE A 451 49.91 -99.81 -67.23
CA ILE A 451 48.64 -100.55 -67.31
C ILE A 451 48.09 -100.53 -68.74
N VAL A 452 48.13 -99.38 -69.41
CA VAL A 452 47.65 -99.26 -70.79
C VAL A 452 48.55 -100.02 -71.76
N GLU A 453 49.86 -100.01 -71.56
CA GLU A 453 50.84 -100.80 -72.31
C GLU A 453 50.60 -102.31 -72.13
N TYR A 454 50.45 -102.77 -70.88
CA TYR A 454 50.08 -104.16 -70.58
C TYR A 454 48.79 -104.59 -71.29
N CYS A 455 47.77 -103.73 -71.28
CA CYS A 455 46.52 -104.01 -71.99
C CYS A 455 46.71 -104.04 -73.52
N ASN A 456 47.62 -103.24 -74.08
CA ASN A 456 47.92 -103.21 -75.51
C ASN A 456 48.71 -104.43 -75.99
N ASP A 457 49.55 -104.99 -75.11
CA ASP A 457 50.47 -106.10 -75.37
C ASP A 457 49.87 -107.49 -75.04
N ASP A 458 48.65 -107.56 -74.50
CA ASP A 458 47.95 -108.82 -74.22
C ASP A 458 47.50 -109.51 -75.53
N ASP A 459 48.11 -110.62 -75.94
CA ASP A 459 47.65 -111.39 -77.12
C ASP A 459 46.36 -112.22 -76.86
N GLY A 460 45.61 -111.87 -75.81
CA GLY A 460 44.47 -112.61 -75.29
C GLY A 460 43.14 -111.84 -75.36
N VAL A 461 42.37 -111.93 -74.28
CA VAL A 461 40.98 -111.42 -74.21
C VAL A 461 40.95 -109.89 -74.22
N ILE A 462 41.96 -109.21 -73.68
CA ILE A 462 41.96 -107.75 -73.57
C ILE A 462 42.14 -107.12 -74.94
N LYS A 463 43.05 -107.63 -75.76
CA LYS A 463 43.22 -107.16 -77.13
C LYS A 463 41.98 -107.38 -77.99
N ALA A 464 41.34 -108.54 -77.86
CA ALA A 464 40.06 -108.79 -78.54
C ALA A 464 38.99 -107.75 -78.20
N TYR A 465 38.98 -107.23 -76.97
CA TYR A 465 38.09 -106.13 -76.57
C TYR A 465 38.57 -104.77 -77.07
N ILE A 466 39.86 -104.45 -76.99
CA ILE A 466 40.42 -103.19 -77.52
C ILE A 466 40.14 -103.06 -79.02
N ASP A 467 40.25 -104.16 -79.78
CA ASP A 467 39.98 -104.19 -81.22
C ASP A 467 38.49 -103.97 -81.56
N THR A 468 37.57 -104.10 -80.58
CA THR A 468 36.16 -103.70 -80.75
C THR A 468 35.92 -102.20 -80.59
N ILE A 469 36.88 -101.47 -80.00
CA ILE A 469 36.79 -100.01 -79.83
C ILE A 469 37.07 -99.34 -81.18
N HIS A 470 36.27 -98.32 -81.53
CA HIS A 470 36.49 -97.57 -82.76
C HIS A 470 37.90 -96.95 -82.78
N PRO A 471 38.69 -97.12 -83.86
CA PRO A 471 40.10 -96.68 -83.91
C PRO A 471 40.30 -95.21 -83.54
N ASP A 472 39.42 -94.31 -83.97
CA ASP A 472 39.52 -92.88 -83.64
C ASP A 472 39.36 -92.60 -82.14
N TYR A 473 38.47 -93.31 -81.44
CA TYR A 473 38.26 -93.13 -80.00
C TYR A 473 39.42 -93.71 -79.20
N TYR A 474 39.94 -94.86 -79.63
CA TYR A 474 41.12 -95.43 -79.02
C TYR A 474 42.37 -94.56 -79.26
N GLY A 475 42.51 -94.01 -80.47
CA GLY A 475 43.57 -93.06 -80.80
C GLY A 475 43.51 -91.78 -79.95
N GLN A 476 42.31 -91.23 -79.71
CA GLN A 476 42.13 -90.10 -78.79
C GLN A 476 42.47 -90.47 -77.34
N PHE A 477 42.03 -91.63 -76.87
CA PHE A 477 42.40 -92.13 -75.54
C PHE A 477 43.93 -92.27 -75.40
N MET A 478 44.59 -92.88 -76.38
CA MET A 478 46.05 -93.02 -76.40
C MET A 478 46.76 -91.65 -76.41
N LEU A 479 46.25 -90.66 -77.15
CA LEU A 479 46.76 -89.28 -77.08
C LEU A 479 46.66 -88.69 -75.66
N TYR A 480 45.57 -88.94 -74.92
CA TYR A 480 45.45 -88.52 -73.53
C TYR A 480 46.41 -89.26 -72.60
N VAL A 481 46.57 -90.57 -72.78
CA VAL A 481 47.50 -91.40 -71.99
C VAL A 481 48.95 -91.01 -72.25
N GLU A 482 49.34 -90.78 -73.51
CA GLU A 482 50.68 -90.32 -73.89
C GLU A 482 51.01 -88.97 -73.25
N ASN A 483 50.05 -88.04 -73.27
CA ASN A 483 50.18 -86.67 -72.74
C ASN A 483 49.75 -86.50 -71.27
N ILE A 484 49.45 -87.59 -70.55
CA ILE A 484 48.87 -87.52 -69.20
C ILE A 484 49.76 -86.77 -68.20
N ASP A 485 51.09 -86.80 -68.38
CA ASP A 485 52.04 -86.03 -67.59
C ASP A 485 51.84 -84.52 -67.77
N THR A 486 51.73 -84.08 -69.02
CA THR A 486 51.50 -82.67 -69.38
C THR A 486 50.14 -82.20 -68.87
N LEU A 487 49.09 -83.01 -69.04
CA LEU A 487 47.74 -82.71 -68.59
C LEU A 487 47.66 -82.62 -67.06
N LYS A 488 48.33 -83.52 -66.33
CA LYS A 488 48.47 -83.46 -64.88
C LYS A 488 49.16 -82.17 -64.43
N GLN A 489 50.27 -81.78 -65.08
CA GLN A 489 50.97 -80.54 -64.75
C GLN A 489 50.14 -79.29 -65.03
N GLN A 490 49.41 -79.25 -66.15
CA GLN A 490 48.48 -78.18 -66.46
C GLN A 490 47.37 -78.07 -65.42
N LEU A 491 46.77 -79.19 -65.01
CA LEU A 491 45.73 -79.20 -63.99
C LEU A 491 46.26 -78.74 -62.62
N ILE A 492 47.46 -79.19 -62.23
CA ILE A 492 48.15 -78.72 -61.00
C ILE A 492 48.39 -77.21 -61.05
N ALA A 493 48.86 -76.69 -62.20
CA ALA A 493 49.11 -75.26 -62.37
C ALA A 493 47.81 -74.44 -62.24
N SER A 494 46.74 -74.88 -62.91
CA SER A 494 45.42 -74.23 -62.85
C SER A 494 44.83 -74.23 -61.43
N ILE A 495 44.96 -75.35 -60.69
CA ILE A 495 44.52 -75.41 -59.29
C ILE A 495 45.36 -74.46 -58.43
N LYS A 496 46.70 -74.45 -58.58
CA LYS A 496 47.59 -73.56 -57.81
C LYS A 496 47.31 -72.08 -58.06
N SER A 497 47.03 -71.69 -59.31
CA SER A 497 46.77 -70.31 -59.71
C SER A 497 45.39 -69.79 -59.35
N ALA A 498 44.47 -70.64 -58.86
CA ALA A 498 43.16 -70.18 -58.39
C ALA A 498 43.32 -69.28 -57.15
N ASP A 499 42.87 -68.02 -57.26
CA ASP A 499 42.89 -67.00 -56.20
C ASP A 499 41.75 -67.24 -55.20
N ILE A 500 41.96 -68.24 -54.33
CA ILE A 500 41.03 -68.60 -53.26
C ILE A 500 41.22 -67.73 -52.01
N ASP A 501 42.34 -67.01 -51.89
CA ASP A 501 42.60 -66.16 -50.75
C ASP A 501 41.74 -64.88 -50.81
N ALA A 502 41.45 -64.39 -52.02
CA ALA A 502 40.43 -63.36 -52.24
C ALA A 502 39.05 -63.77 -51.68
N VAL A 503 38.68 -65.06 -51.74
CA VAL A 503 37.39 -65.53 -51.18
C VAL A 503 37.36 -65.40 -49.65
N LYS A 504 38.48 -65.69 -48.97
CA LYS A 504 38.60 -65.53 -47.51
C LYS A 504 38.60 -64.05 -47.12
N GLU A 505 39.36 -63.23 -47.82
CA GLU A 505 39.46 -61.79 -47.55
C GLU A 505 38.10 -61.10 -47.73
N GLY A 506 37.38 -61.40 -48.82
CA GLY A 506 36.02 -60.90 -49.02
C GLY A 506 35.05 -61.33 -47.91
N ALA A 507 35.17 -62.56 -47.41
CA ALA A 507 34.32 -63.05 -46.32
C ALA A 507 34.62 -62.36 -44.98
N GLU A 508 35.90 -62.12 -44.64
CA GLU A 508 36.27 -61.36 -43.43
C GLU A 508 35.82 -59.89 -43.51
N ILE A 509 35.86 -59.26 -44.69
CA ILE A 509 35.32 -57.91 -44.88
C ILE A 509 33.80 -57.86 -44.63
N ILE A 510 33.05 -58.85 -45.15
CA ILE A 510 31.60 -58.95 -44.90
C ILE A 510 31.30 -59.14 -43.41
N LYS A 511 32.14 -59.90 -42.69
CA LYS A 511 32.04 -60.10 -41.25
C LYS A 511 32.33 -58.83 -40.45
N ASP A 512 33.35 -58.05 -40.83
CA ASP A 512 33.63 -56.74 -40.26
C ASP A 512 32.44 -55.80 -40.43
N VAL A 513 31.89 -55.69 -41.66
CA VAL A 513 30.71 -54.88 -41.96
C VAL A 513 29.50 -55.33 -41.13
N ASN A 514 29.27 -56.64 -40.99
CA ASN A 514 28.21 -57.16 -40.14
C ASN A 514 28.40 -56.73 -38.68
N SER A 515 29.60 -56.87 -38.11
CA SER A 515 29.90 -56.46 -36.73
C SER A 515 29.63 -54.97 -36.50
N ASP A 516 30.01 -54.11 -37.44
CA ASP A 516 29.76 -52.66 -37.39
C ASP A 516 28.26 -52.36 -37.35
N LEU A 517 27.46 -53.03 -38.20
CA LEU A 517 26.00 -52.88 -38.26
C LEU A 517 25.30 -53.35 -36.97
N ILE A 518 25.74 -54.47 -36.37
CA ILE A 518 25.22 -54.94 -35.07
C ILE A 518 25.49 -53.92 -33.96
N GLY A 519 26.69 -53.32 -33.95
CA GLY A 519 27.06 -52.26 -33.00
C GLY A 519 26.10 -51.07 -33.06
N ILE A 520 25.77 -50.63 -34.28
CA ILE A 520 24.81 -49.54 -34.52
C ILE A 520 23.41 -49.93 -34.04
N LEU A 521 22.92 -51.13 -34.37
CA LEU A 521 21.62 -51.61 -33.93
C LEU A 521 21.47 -51.63 -32.41
N ASN A 522 22.51 -52.06 -31.69
CA ASN A 522 22.51 -52.05 -30.22
C ASN A 522 22.48 -50.64 -29.64
N LEU A 523 23.19 -49.68 -30.24
CA LEU A 523 23.13 -48.27 -29.83
C LEU A 523 21.74 -47.66 -30.06
N LEU A 524 21.11 -47.97 -31.20
CA LEU A 524 19.74 -47.55 -31.50
C LEU A 524 18.72 -48.16 -30.53
N ARG A 525 18.82 -49.46 -30.23
CA ARG A 525 17.98 -50.13 -29.22
C ARG A 525 18.14 -49.53 -27.82
N ALA A 526 19.33 -49.02 -27.49
CA ALA A 526 19.61 -48.31 -26.25
C ALA A 526 19.26 -46.81 -26.28
N GLN A 527 18.59 -46.33 -27.35
CA GLN A 527 18.21 -44.92 -27.55
C GLN A 527 19.38 -43.93 -27.58
N LYS A 528 20.59 -44.40 -27.91
CA LYS A 528 21.81 -43.57 -28.03
C LYS A 528 22.00 -43.09 -29.47
N TYR A 529 21.05 -42.29 -29.96
CA TYR A 529 20.95 -41.92 -31.39
C TYR A 529 22.18 -41.19 -31.94
N GLU A 530 22.78 -40.27 -31.17
CA GLU A 530 23.98 -39.53 -31.59
C GLU A 530 25.19 -40.47 -31.74
N ALA A 531 25.42 -41.33 -30.74
CA ALA A 531 26.48 -42.33 -30.80
C ALA A 531 26.27 -43.36 -31.92
N ALA A 532 25.02 -43.71 -32.23
CA ALA A 532 24.69 -44.55 -33.38
C ALA A 532 25.01 -43.85 -34.71
N GLY A 533 24.70 -42.55 -34.83
CA GLY A 533 25.05 -41.75 -36.01
C GLY A 533 26.57 -41.65 -36.24
N ASP A 534 27.33 -41.43 -35.17
CA ASP A 534 28.80 -41.43 -35.24
C ASP A 534 29.39 -42.79 -35.65
N ALA A 535 28.75 -43.88 -35.20
CA ALA A 535 29.15 -45.23 -35.57
C ALA A 535 28.83 -45.56 -37.04
N MET A 536 27.71 -45.06 -37.58
CA MET A 536 27.36 -45.22 -39.00
C MET A 536 28.42 -44.67 -39.95
N GLY A 537 29.07 -43.55 -39.60
CA GLY A 537 30.15 -42.96 -40.39
C GLY A 537 31.47 -43.74 -40.37
N LYS A 538 31.55 -44.83 -39.61
CA LYS A 538 32.77 -45.65 -39.43
C LYS A 538 32.62 -47.08 -39.92
N ILE A 539 31.49 -47.42 -40.56
CA ILE A 539 31.26 -48.76 -41.11
C ILE A 539 32.33 -49.07 -42.16
N SER A 540 32.83 -50.30 -42.15
CA SER A 540 33.91 -50.79 -43.04
C SER A 540 33.55 -50.89 -44.55
N PHE A 541 32.63 -50.06 -45.07
CA PHE A 541 32.27 -50.03 -46.49
C PHE A 541 33.44 -49.65 -47.40
N ASP A 542 34.31 -48.74 -46.95
CA ASP A 542 35.51 -48.34 -47.72
C ASP A 542 36.45 -49.53 -47.98
N LYS A 543 36.58 -50.45 -47.02
CA LYS A 543 37.36 -51.68 -47.21
C LYS A 543 36.71 -52.60 -48.25
N ALA A 544 35.38 -52.73 -48.21
CA ALA A 544 34.63 -53.53 -49.18
C ALA A 544 34.73 -52.96 -50.60
N GLU A 545 34.61 -51.64 -50.75
CA GLU A 545 34.77 -50.96 -52.05
C GLU A 545 36.19 -51.12 -52.60
N ALA A 546 37.21 -50.91 -51.76
CA ALA A 546 38.60 -51.12 -52.16
C ALA A 546 38.86 -52.56 -52.62
N PHE A 547 38.37 -53.55 -51.88
CA PHE A 547 38.49 -54.96 -52.23
C PHE A 547 37.78 -55.30 -53.55
N ILE A 548 36.53 -54.83 -53.74
CA ILE A 548 35.77 -55.05 -54.99
C ILE A 548 36.52 -54.45 -56.19
N ASN A 549 37.04 -53.22 -56.05
CA ASN A 549 37.79 -52.56 -57.11
C ASN A 549 39.09 -53.31 -57.45
N GLU A 550 39.79 -53.84 -56.45
CA GLU A 550 40.97 -54.68 -56.66
C GLU A 550 40.62 -55.95 -57.45
N GLN A 551 39.60 -56.70 -57.03
CA GLN A 551 39.21 -57.93 -57.71
C GLN A 551 38.69 -57.67 -59.13
N ALA A 552 37.95 -56.59 -59.35
CA ALA A 552 37.47 -56.19 -60.67
C ALA A 552 38.61 -55.86 -61.65
N SER A 553 39.76 -55.41 -61.16
CA SER A 553 40.93 -55.10 -62.00
C SER A 553 41.74 -56.33 -62.45
N LYS A 554 41.46 -57.50 -61.88
CA LYS A 554 42.12 -58.78 -62.22
C LYS A 554 41.48 -59.49 -63.43
N PHE A 555 40.32 -59.00 -63.90
CA PHE A 555 39.59 -59.47 -65.08
C PHE A 555 39.61 -58.38 -66.16
#